data_AF-A0A2E5LSJ4-F1
#
_entry.id   AF-A0A2E5LSJ4-F1
#
_cell.length_a   1.000
_cell.length_b   1.000
_cell.length_c   1.000
_cell.angle_alpha   90.00
_cell.angle_beta   90.00
_cell.angle_gamma   90.00
#
_symmetry.space_group_name_H-M   'P 1'
#
loop_
_entity.id
_entity.type
_entity.pdbx_description
1 polymer ?
#
loop_
_entity_poly.entity_id
_entity_poly.type
_entity_poly.pdbx_seq_one_letter_code
_entity_poly.pdbx_strand_id
1 'polypeptide(L)'
;MSQSILNYSTYKARICLILRTAYYHKEVALVFAIMDEHSIYDQRQTMNKSPKAKARILYWKEIPVQFQVSDNQQTVSVPLAPKFQEAVDAIAMFDQSITSDEYLNSWIWGNWQEFNKTATETTSHLSNKFNCNFPEDFVKRIRDLHKSGSRLGTPGSIDHWVKETQ
;
A
#
# COMPACT_ATOMS: atom_id res chain seq x y z
N MET A 1 28.43 -10.91 26.69
CA MET A 1 28.73 -9.50 27.02
C MET A 1 28.05 -8.62 25.98
N SER A 2 27.24 -7.69 26.46
CA SER A 2 26.32 -6.84 25.69
C SER A 2 27.05 -6.08 24.57
N GLN A 3 26.77 -6.45 23.30
CA GLN A 3 27.16 -5.59 22.17
C GLN A 3 26.21 -4.40 22.14
N SER A 4 26.76 -3.25 22.50
CA SER A 4 26.13 -1.94 22.44
C SER A 4 25.37 -1.75 21.12
N ILE A 5 24.05 -1.56 21.18
CA ILE A 5 23.25 -1.07 20.07
C ILE A 5 23.73 0.36 19.80
N LEU A 6 24.66 0.53 18.87
CA LEU A 6 25.04 1.86 18.41
C LEU A 6 23.84 2.48 17.69
N ASN A 7 23.42 3.66 18.14
CA ASN A 7 22.42 4.49 17.48
C ASN A 7 22.82 4.66 15.99
N TYR A 8 21.87 4.48 15.06
CA TYR A 8 22.06 4.60 13.61
C TYR A 8 22.81 5.87 13.21
N SER A 9 22.55 6.98 13.91
CA SER A 9 23.25 8.26 13.71
C SER A 9 24.75 8.15 14.03
N THR A 10 25.10 7.50 15.15
CA THR A 10 26.48 7.29 15.59
C THR A 10 27.23 6.29 14.71
N TYR A 11 26.53 5.24 14.23
CA TYR A 11 27.08 4.26 13.29
C TYR A 11 27.36 4.89 11.92
N LYS A 12 26.38 5.62 11.37
CA LYS A 12 26.52 6.34 10.08
C LYS A 12 27.62 7.40 10.13
N ALA A 13 27.70 8.17 11.21
CA ALA A 13 28.75 9.17 11.40
C ALA A 13 30.15 8.53 11.48
N ARG A 14 30.28 7.40 12.19
CA ARG A 14 31.55 6.64 12.27
C ARG A 14 31.95 6.05 10.92
N ILE A 15 31.02 5.46 10.17
CA ILE A 15 31.30 4.93 8.83
C ILE A 15 31.68 6.03 7.85
N CYS A 16 30.99 7.17 7.83
CA CYS A 16 31.36 8.29 6.98
C CYS A 16 32.77 8.81 7.28
N LEU A 17 33.19 8.79 8.55
CA LEU A 17 34.53 9.22 8.96
C LEU A 17 35.60 8.21 8.51
N ILE A 18 35.33 6.91 8.64
CA ILE A 18 36.24 5.83 8.21
C ILE A 18 36.33 5.78 6.67
N LEU A 19 35.22 5.93 5.95
CA LEU A 19 35.22 6.01 4.48
C LEU A 19 35.98 7.25 3.99
N ARG A 20 35.86 8.38 4.69
CA ARG A 20 36.60 9.61 4.37
C ARG A 20 38.09 9.44 4.58
N THR A 21 38.55 8.76 5.64
CA THR A 21 39.99 8.51 5.84
C THR A 21 40.54 7.45 4.87
N ALA A 22 39.82 6.36 4.62
CA ALA A 22 40.24 5.29 3.70
C ALA A 22 40.34 5.77 2.24
N TYR A 23 39.42 6.64 1.80
CA TYR A 23 39.47 7.28 0.47
C TYR A 23 40.72 8.15 0.30
N TYR A 24 41.14 8.87 1.34
CA TYR A 24 42.33 9.74 1.28
C TYR A 24 43.65 8.97 1.21
N HIS A 25 43.72 7.76 1.78
CA HIS A 25 44.93 6.93 1.76
C HIS A 25 45.04 5.99 0.54
N LYS A 26 44.09 6.06 -0.41
CA LYS A 26 44.02 5.21 -1.62
C LYS A 26 44.04 3.70 -1.33
N GLU A 27 43.63 3.28 -0.13
CA GLU A 27 43.47 1.86 0.19
C GLU A 27 42.13 1.34 -0.30
N VAL A 28 42.08 1.08 -1.61
CA VAL A 28 40.87 0.64 -2.33
C VAL A 28 40.27 -0.63 -1.73
N ALA A 29 41.11 -1.51 -1.18
CA ALA A 29 40.71 -2.75 -0.53
C ALA A 29 39.89 -2.53 0.75
N LEU A 30 40.20 -1.49 1.54
CA LEU A 30 39.50 -1.19 2.79
C LEU A 30 38.14 -0.54 2.52
N VAL A 31 38.06 0.34 1.51
CA VAL A 31 36.81 0.94 1.04
C VAL A 31 35.85 -0.13 0.53
N PHE A 32 36.35 -1.08 -0.26
CA PHE A 32 35.55 -2.23 -0.73
C PHE A 32 35.05 -3.09 0.44
N ALA A 33 35.90 -3.40 1.42
CA ALA A 33 35.49 -4.18 2.60
C ALA A 33 34.45 -3.46 3.46
N ILE A 34 34.55 -2.13 3.62
CA ILE A 34 33.58 -1.32 4.40
C ILE A 34 32.26 -1.13 3.64
N MET A 35 32.30 -0.98 2.31
CA MET A 35 31.09 -0.95 1.48
C MET A 35 30.36 -2.30 1.51
N ASP A 36 31.11 -3.41 1.52
CA ASP A 36 30.57 -4.75 1.68
C ASP A 36 29.98 -4.93 3.10
N GLU A 37 30.64 -4.44 4.14
CA GLU A 37 30.14 -4.47 5.52
C GLU A 37 28.92 -3.54 5.74
N HIS A 38 28.83 -2.42 5.03
CA HIS A 38 27.67 -1.53 5.01
C HIS A 38 26.49 -2.15 4.23
N SER A 39 26.76 -2.82 3.11
CA SER A 39 25.79 -3.66 2.39
C SER A 39 25.28 -4.79 3.27
N ILE A 40 26.16 -5.43 4.05
CA ILE A 40 25.81 -6.49 5.01
C ILE A 40 25.03 -5.92 6.21
N TYR A 41 25.29 -4.69 6.65
CA TYR A 41 24.49 -4.02 7.69
C TYR A 41 23.09 -3.63 7.20
N ASP A 42 22.96 -3.09 5.98
CA ASP A 42 21.66 -2.85 5.35
C ASP A 42 20.91 -4.18 5.10
N GLN A 43 21.61 -5.22 4.64
CA GLN A 43 21.03 -6.56 4.50
C GLN A 43 20.62 -7.16 5.85
N ARG A 44 21.35 -6.94 6.94
CA ARG A 44 20.96 -7.38 8.30
C ARG A 44 19.78 -6.59 8.85
N GLN A 45 19.64 -5.31 8.51
CA GLN A 45 18.42 -4.54 8.79
C GLN A 45 17.21 -5.11 8.02
N THR A 46 17.39 -5.59 6.78
CA THR A 46 16.33 -6.27 6.01
C THR A 46 16.06 -7.73 6.42
N MET A 47 16.99 -8.41 7.09
CA MET A 47 16.81 -9.79 7.59
C MET A 47 16.18 -9.87 8.99
N ASN A 48 16.03 -8.76 9.71
CA ASN A 48 15.15 -8.62 10.88
C ASN A 48 13.71 -8.22 10.49
N LYS A 49 13.30 -8.53 9.25
CA LYS A 49 11.99 -8.18 8.69
C LYS A 49 10.88 -9.06 9.25
N SER A 50 10.00 -8.46 10.03
CA SER A 50 8.56 -8.72 10.02
C SER A 50 7.86 -7.43 10.45
N PRO A 51 7.00 -6.87 9.59
CA PRO A 51 5.69 -7.49 9.39
C PRO A 51 5.42 -7.80 7.91
N LYS A 52 4.88 -8.99 7.68
CA LYS A 52 3.94 -9.19 6.57
C LYS A 52 2.64 -8.50 6.97
N ALA A 53 2.32 -7.37 6.35
CA ALA A 53 0.99 -6.83 6.49
C ALA A 53 0.04 -7.60 5.58
N LYS A 54 -1.15 -7.95 6.06
CA LYS A 54 -2.24 -8.36 5.20
C LYS A 54 -3.16 -7.17 4.99
N ALA A 55 -3.61 -6.94 3.77
CA ALA A 55 -4.60 -5.92 3.48
C ALA A 55 -5.77 -6.50 2.71
N ARG A 56 -6.95 -5.94 2.92
CA ARG A 56 -8.14 -6.18 2.11
C ARG A 56 -8.89 -4.88 1.89
N ILE A 57 -9.75 -4.87 0.88
CA ILE A 57 -10.53 -3.70 0.49
C ILE A 57 -12.00 -3.98 0.79
N LEU A 58 -12.70 -3.00 1.33
CA LEU A 58 -14.15 -2.98 1.42
C LEU A 58 -14.70 -2.37 0.14
N TYR A 59 -15.63 -3.07 -0.48
CA TYR A 59 -16.33 -2.61 -1.66
C TYR A 59 -17.80 -2.42 -1.35
N TRP A 60 -18.42 -1.46 -2.05
CA TRP A 60 -19.85 -1.47 -2.29
C TRP A 60 -20.06 -1.91 -3.74
N LYS A 61 -20.64 -3.10 -3.93
CA LYS A 61 -20.67 -3.80 -5.22
C LYS A 61 -19.26 -3.89 -5.81
N GLU A 62 -18.95 -3.17 -6.89
CA GLU A 62 -17.61 -3.09 -7.49
C GLU A 62 -16.74 -1.91 -7.00
N ILE A 63 -17.31 -0.92 -6.31
CA ILE A 63 -16.64 0.35 -5.99
C ILE A 63 -15.81 0.18 -4.71
N PRO A 64 -14.47 0.40 -4.73
CA PRO A 64 -13.65 0.31 -3.53
C PRO A 64 -13.87 1.55 -2.66
N VAL A 65 -14.04 1.37 -1.34
CA VAL A 65 -14.36 2.47 -0.41
C VAL A 65 -13.35 2.60 0.72
N GLN A 66 -12.83 1.49 1.23
CA GLN A 66 -11.96 1.51 2.41
C GLN A 66 -10.95 0.37 2.37
N PHE A 67 -9.73 0.62 2.84
CA PHE A 67 -8.78 -0.43 3.16
C PHE A 67 -8.88 -0.87 4.60
N GLN A 68 -8.68 -2.16 4.83
CA GLN A 68 -8.30 -2.68 6.14
C GLN A 68 -6.93 -3.33 6.02
N VAL A 69 -5.99 -2.84 6.81
CA VAL A 69 -4.62 -3.35 6.86
C VAL A 69 -4.37 -3.88 8.27
N SER A 70 -3.92 -5.13 8.36
CA SER A 70 -3.60 -5.79 9.61
C SER A 70 -2.16 -6.28 9.56
N ASP A 71 -1.41 -5.98 10.61
CA ASP A 71 -0.13 -6.62 10.90
C ASP A 71 -0.22 -7.42 12.21
N ASN A 72 0.92 -7.86 12.73
CA ASN A 72 0.99 -8.64 13.96
C ASN A 72 0.63 -7.84 15.22
N GLN A 73 0.56 -6.50 15.15
CA GLN A 73 0.34 -5.64 16.30
C GLN A 73 -1.05 -4.98 16.27
N GLN A 74 -1.50 -4.54 15.10
CA GLN A 74 -2.72 -3.75 14.96
C GLN A 74 -3.45 -4.01 13.64
N THR A 75 -4.72 -3.65 13.64
CA THR A 75 -5.55 -3.54 12.44
C THR A 75 -6.01 -2.11 12.29
N VAL A 76 -5.73 -1.51 11.15
CA VAL A 76 -6.09 -0.13 10.81
C VAL A 76 -7.06 -0.17 9.64
N SER A 77 -8.14 0.60 9.73
CA SER A 77 -9.07 0.84 8.64
C SER A 77 -8.87 2.26 8.12
N VAL A 78 -8.65 2.41 6.82
CA VAL A 78 -8.39 3.72 6.19
C VAL A 78 -9.34 3.92 5.02
N PRO A 79 -10.23 4.93 5.07
CA PRO A 79 -11.10 5.24 3.95
C PRO A 79 -10.29 5.74 2.75
N LEU A 80 -10.78 5.41 1.55
CA LEU A 80 -10.29 6.01 0.31
C LEU A 80 -10.76 7.47 0.18
N ALA A 81 -10.30 8.16 -0.87
CA ALA A 81 -10.70 9.53 -1.14
C ALA A 81 -12.24 9.69 -1.23
N PRO A 82 -12.80 10.86 -0.86
CA PRO A 82 -14.25 11.08 -0.86
C PRO A 82 -14.98 10.73 -2.17
N LYS A 83 -14.30 10.89 -3.32
CA LYS A 83 -14.83 10.55 -4.64
C LYS A 83 -15.38 9.12 -4.76
N PHE A 84 -14.87 8.18 -3.96
CA PHE A 84 -15.36 6.80 -3.96
C PHE A 84 -16.70 6.65 -3.25
N GLN A 85 -16.90 7.35 -2.12
CA GLN A 85 -18.19 7.36 -1.43
C GLN A 85 -19.24 8.12 -2.25
N GLU A 86 -18.85 9.26 -2.82
CA GLU A 86 -19.72 10.01 -3.74
C GLU A 86 -20.14 9.16 -4.95
N ALA A 87 -19.25 8.30 -5.45
CA ALA A 87 -19.57 7.36 -6.51
C ALA A 87 -20.56 6.27 -6.07
N VAL A 88 -20.43 5.75 -4.85
CA VAL A 88 -21.42 4.82 -4.27
C VAL A 88 -22.80 5.45 -4.27
N ASP A 89 -22.91 6.67 -3.75
CA ASP A 89 -24.18 7.38 -3.67
C ASP A 89 -24.75 7.64 -5.09
N ALA A 90 -23.89 8.09 -6.02
CA ALA A 90 -24.26 8.40 -7.39
C ALA A 90 -24.68 7.16 -8.22
N ILE A 91 -24.15 5.98 -7.92
CA ILE A 91 -24.54 4.72 -8.56
C ILE A 91 -25.76 4.11 -7.88
N ALA A 92 -25.85 4.14 -6.55
CA ALA A 92 -27.02 3.67 -5.79
C ALA A 92 -28.31 4.44 -6.14
N MET A 93 -28.20 5.74 -6.40
CA MET A 93 -29.32 6.52 -6.92
C MET A 93 -29.67 6.13 -8.35
N PHE A 94 -28.67 5.80 -9.18
CA PHE A 94 -28.85 5.51 -10.59
C PHE A 94 -29.44 4.11 -10.83
N ASP A 95 -28.98 3.10 -10.09
CA ASP A 95 -29.49 1.72 -10.15
C ASP A 95 -30.66 1.46 -9.20
N GLN A 96 -31.14 2.51 -8.52
CA GLN A 96 -32.28 2.50 -7.57
C GLN A 96 -32.06 1.66 -6.32
N SER A 97 -30.81 1.28 -6.00
CA SER A 97 -30.51 0.55 -4.76
C SER A 97 -30.58 1.43 -3.50
N ILE A 98 -30.70 2.76 -3.60
CA ILE A 98 -30.60 3.71 -2.47
C ILE A 98 -31.58 3.49 -1.30
N THR A 99 -32.78 2.95 -1.53
CA THR A 99 -33.83 2.82 -0.49
C THR A 99 -34.05 1.40 0.00
N SER A 100 -33.11 0.49 -0.24
CA SER A 100 -33.34 -0.96 -0.07
C SER A 100 -32.31 -1.62 0.86
N ASP A 101 -32.69 -2.77 1.42
CA ASP A 101 -31.77 -3.76 1.98
C ASP A 101 -30.62 -4.09 1.00
N GLU A 102 -30.87 -3.94 -0.31
CA GLU A 102 -29.84 -4.10 -1.34
C GLU A 102 -28.62 -3.18 -1.12
N TYR A 103 -28.83 -1.92 -0.73
CA TYR A 103 -27.71 -1.00 -0.45
C TYR A 103 -26.86 -1.51 0.71
N LEU A 104 -27.51 -1.93 1.80
CA LEU A 104 -26.85 -2.41 3.01
C LEU A 104 -26.16 -3.76 2.79
N ASN A 105 -26.75 -4.63 1.97
CA ASN A 105 -26.22 -5.97 1.66
C ASN A 105 -25.13 -5.95 0.57
N SER A 106 -24.93 -4.82 -0.10
CA SER A 106 -23.92 -4.67 -1.16
C SER A 106 -22.50 -4.43 -0.64
N TRP A 107 -22.33 -4.26 0.68
CA TRP A 107 -21.02 -4.08 1.30
C TRP A 107 -20.31 -5.43 1.47
N ILE A 108 -19.21 -5.62 0.73
CA ILE A 108 -18.49 -6.89 0.72
C ILE A 108 -16.99 -6.63 0.88
N TRP A 109 -16.38 -7.36 1.80
CA TRP A 109 -14.92 -7.40 1.93
C TRP A 109 -14.31 -8.26 0.83
N GLY A 110 -13.31 -7.72 0.15
CA GLY A 110 -12.43 -8.50 -0.71
C GLY A 110 -11.53 -9.45 0.06
N ASN A 111 -10.80 -10.26 -0.69
CA ASN A 111 -9.85 -11.22 -0.13
C ASN A 111 -8.66 -10.51 0.52
N TRP A 112 -8.10 -11.16 1.54
CA TRP A 112 -6.83 -10.74 2.12
C TRP A 112 -5.69 -10.98 1.12
N GLN A 113 -4.82 -9.99 0.99
CA GLN A 113 -3.60 -10.04 0.21
C GLN A 113 -2.41 -9.75 1.14
N GLU A 114 -1.34 -10.54 1.03
CA GLU A 114 -0.11 -10.34 1.81
C GLU A 114 0.83 -9.34 1.15
N PHE A 115 1.44 -8.47 1.96
CA PHE A 115 2.39 -7.46 1.55
C PHE A 115 3.69 -7.62 2.34
N ASN A 116 4.82 -7.56 1.65
CA ASN A 116 6.16 -7.60 2.24
C ASN A 116 6.59 -6.22 2.79
N LYS A 117 5.66 -5.47 3.37
CA LYS A 117 5.82 -4.10 3.90
C LYS A 117 5.07 -3.99 5.23
N THR A 118 5.42 -2.99 6.05
CA THR A 118 4.72 -2.71 7.32
C THR A 118 3.25 -2.30 7.07
N ALA A 119 2.39 -2.31 8.09
CA ALA A 119 1.00 -1.85 7.93
C ALA A 119 0.93 -0.39 7.47
N THR A 120 1.78 0.49 8.01
CA THR A 120 1.84 1.91 7.62
C THR A 120 2.26 2.08 6.16
N GLU A 121 3.34 1.41 5.74
CA GLU A 121 3.82 1.50 4.35
C GLU A 121 2.80 0.90 3.37
N THR A 122 2.16 -0.22 3.73
CA THR A 122 1.13 -0.87 2.92
C THR A 122 -0.08 0.04 2.77
N THR A 123 -0.53 0.66 3.86
CA THR A 123 -1.65 1.61 3.86
C THR A 123 -1.37 2.80 2.96
N SER A 124 -0.21 3.46 3.11
CA SER A 124 0.17 4.60 2.29
C SER A 124 0.31 4.22 0.82
N HIS A 125 0.92 3.06 0.54
CA HIS A 125 1.08 2.56 -0.82
C HIS A 125 -0.27 2.30 -1.51
N LEU A 126 -1.18 1.57 -0.84
CA LEU A 126 -2.49 1.24 -1.40
C LEU A 126 -3.38 2.48 -1.55
N SER A 127 -3.37 3.36 -0.55
CA SER A 127 -4.12 4.63 -0.60
C SER A 127 -3.67 5.50 -1.76
N ASN A 128 -2.36 5.68 -1.94
CA ASN A 128 -1.84 6.45 -3.07
C ASN A 128 -2.16 5.78 -4.41
N LYS A 129 -1.98 4.45 -4.51
CA LYS A 129 -2.28 3.69 -5.73
C LYS A 129 -3.73 3.91 -6.18
N PHE A 130 -4.70 3.75 -5.29
CA PHE A 130 -6.11 3.94 -5.66
C PHE A 130 -6.46 5.42 -5.82
N ASN A 131 -6.12 6.28 -4.86
CA ASN A 131 -6.55 7.68 -4.92
C ASN A 131 -5.99 8.41 -6.16
N CYS A 132 -4.74 8.15 -6.54
CA CYS A 132 -4.08 8.85 -7.64
C CYS A 132 -4.27 8.19 -9.01
N ASN A 133 -4.42 6.86 -9.08
CA ASN A 133 -4.41 6.15 -10.37
C ASN A 133 -5.78 5.61 -10.80
N PHE A 134 -6.83 5.76 -9.97
CA PHE A 134 -8.19 5.42 -10.37
C PHE A 134 -8.73 6.47 -11.37
N PRO A 135 -9.35 6.07 -12.49
CA PRO A 135 -9.84 7.02 -13.48
C PRO A 135 -10.91 7.93 -12.89
N GLU A 136 -10.81 9.24 -13.12
CA GLU A 136 -11.79 10.23 -12.64
C GLU A 136 -13.18 10.05 -13.26
N ASP A 137 -13.27 9.46 -14.46
CA ASP A 137 -14.52 9.20 -15.17
C ASP A 137 -15.17 7.84 -14.84
N PHE A 138 -14.69 7.13 -13.80
CA PHE A 138 -15.15 5.78 -13.47
C PHE A 138 -16.66 5.66 -13.22
N VAL A 139 -17.28 6.66 -12.58
CA VAL A 139 -18.74 6.68 -12.35
C VAL A 139 -19.49 6.63 -13.68
N LYS A 140 -19.03 7.40 -14.68
CA LYS A 140 -19.60 7.37 -16.03
C LYS A 140 -19.44 5.99 -16.66
N ARG A 141 -18.25 5.39 -16.57
CA ARG A 141 -17.98 4.04 -17.10
C ARG A 141 -18.90 2.99 -16.48
N ILE A 142 -19.12 3.02 -15.17
CA ILE A 142 -20.04 2.10 -14.47
C ILE A 142 -21.49 2.29 -14.98
N ARG A 143 -21.94 3.54 -15.15
CA ARG A 143 -23.27 3.82 -15.71
C ARG A 143 -23.43 3.29 -17.13
N ASP A 144 -22.42 3.45 -17.97
CA ASP A 144 -22.43 2.95 -19.34
C ASP A 144 -22.44 1.41 -19.38
N LEU A 145 -21.70 0.74 -18.47
CA LEU A 145 -21.76 -0.71 -18.28
C LEU A 145 -23.15 -1.18 -17.81
N HIS A 146 -23.80 -0.44 -16.91
CA HIS A 146 -25.15 -0.77 -16.45
C HIS A 146 -26.17 -0.66 -17.59
N LYS A 147 -26.13 0.44 -18.35
CA LYS A 147 -27.03 0.66 -19.52
C LYS A 147 -26.86 -0.39 -20.61
N SER A 148 -25.63 -0.87 -20.81
CA SER A 148 -25.32 -1.94 -21.77
C SER A 148 -25.56 -3.35 -21.22
N GLY A 149 -25.97 -3.49 -19.95
CA GLY A 149 -26.19 -4.79 -19.30
C GLY A 149 -24.91 -5.58 -19.00
N SER A 150 -23.72 -4.98 -19.18
CA SER A 150 -22.42 -5.64 -19.02
C SER A 150 -21.75 -5.36 -17.67
N ARG A 151 -22.47 -4.73 -16.73
CA ARG A 151 -21.96 -4.40 -15.39
C ARG A 151 -21.76 -5.65 -14.54
N LEU A 152 -20.57 -5.77 -13.95
CA LEU A 152 -20.25 -6.79 -12.95
C LEU A 152 -20.16 -6.13 -11.57
N GLY A 153 -21.24 -6.16 -10.79
CA GLY A 153 -21.33 -5.55 -9.46
C GLY A 153 -20.63 -6.35 -8.35
N THR A 154 -19.52 -7.01 -8.65
CA THR A 154 -18.76 -7.84 -7.71
C THR A 154 -17.49 -7.15 -7.24
N PRO A 155 -17.03 -7.40 -6.00
CA PRO A 155 -15.79 -6.83 -5.47
C PRO A 155 -14.60 -7.02 -6.41
N GLY A 156 -13.87 -5.94 -6.66
CA GLY A 156 -12.66 -5.94 -7.47
C GLY A 156 -12.85 -6.06 -8.99
N SER A 157 -14.09 -6.10 -9.51
CA SER A 157 -14.33 -6.22 -10.95
C SER A 157 -13.75 -5.05 -11.76
N ILE A 158 -13.59 -3.87 -11.15
CA ILE A 158 -13.03 -2.66 -11.75
C ILE A 158 -11.63 -2.29 -11.24
N ASP A 159 -10.99 -3.13 -10.42
CA ASP A 159 -9.65 -2.83 -9.86
C ASP A 159 -8.57 -2.71 -10.95
N HIS A 160 -8.77 -3.40 -12.08
CA HIS A 160 -7.90 -3.33 -13.25
C HIS A 160 -7.92 -1.95 -13.94
N TRP A 161 -8.83 -1.04 -13.58
CA TRP A 161 -8.83 0.33 -14.08
C TRP A 161 -7.76 1.21 -13.42
N VAL A 162 -7.23 0.78 -12.27
CA VAL A 162 -6.13 1.45 -11.61
C VAL A 162 -4.89 1.36 -12.49
N LYS A 163 -4.40 2.51 -12.98
CA LYS A 163 -3.20 2.53 -13.81
C LYS A 163 -1.99 2.05 -13.00
N GLU A 164 -1.16 1.19 -13.61
CA GLU A 164 0.14 0.85 -13.05
C GLU A 164 1.04 2.10 -13.13
N THR A 165 1.66 2.47 -12.01
CA THR A 165 2.74 3.46 -12.00
C THR A 165 3.96 2.83 -12.67
N GLN A 166 4.32 3.35 -13.85
CA GLN A 166 5.61 3.10 -14.51
C GLN A 166 6.77 3.69 -13.70
#